data_AF-A0A510KVQ4-F1
#
_entry.id   AF-A0A510KVQ4-F1
#
_cell.length_a   1.000
_cell.length_b   1.000
_cell.length_c   1.000
_cell.angle_alpha   90.00
_cell.angle_beta   90.00
_cell.angle_gamma   90.00
#
_symmetry.space_group_name_H-M   'P 1'
#
loop_
_entity.id
_entity.type
_entity.pdbx_description
1 polymer ?
#
loop_
_entity_poly.entity_id
_entity_poly.type
_entity_poly.pdbx_seq_one_letter_code
_entity_poly.pdbx_strand_id
1 'polypeptide(L)'
;MYSYNRCDRNPERNHKKIRKKKGYFCLQVKGNQKALKEDIEDYFADKGFRKKLKGEGMYSRKTEKQRGRLETREYYYTEEIEWFIKRNKEWKEVKGIGASILTTEENGKKQEQKRYYITNITGEWKNL
;
A
#
# COMPACT_ATOMS: atom_id res chain seq x y z
N MET A 1 -6.88 -10.98 20.94
CA MET A 1 -5.98 -11.96 20.32
C MET A 1 -6.69 -12.56 19.10
N TYR A 2 -6.51 -11.97 17.92
CA TYR A 2 -6.67 -12.66 16.63
C TYR A 2 -5.63 -12.09 15.68
N SER A 3 -4.47 -12.75 15.69
CA SER A 3 -3.40 -12.57 14.71
C SER A 3 -3.88 -13.14 13.38
N TYR A 4 -3.98 -12.32 12.34
CA TYR A 4 -3.91 -12.80 10.96
C TYR A 4 -2.89 -11.96 10.19
N ASN A 5 -1.62 -12.27 10.44
CA ASN A 5 -0.59 -12.24 9.41
C ASN A 5 -1.09 -13.03 8.20
N ARG A 6 -1.35 -12.37 7.07
CA ARG A 6 -1.28 -12.96 5.72
C ARG A 6 -1.47 -11.87 4.66
N CYS A 7 -0.40 -11.11 4.39
CA CYS A 7 -0.20 -10.49 3.08
C CYS A 7 -0.08 -11.64 2.06
N ASP A 8 -1.19 -12.00 1.43
CA ASP A 8 -1.24 -13.16 0.54
C ASP A 8 -0.35 -12.95 -0.69
N ARG A 9 0.49 -13.96 -0.93
CA ARG A 9 1.45 -14.03 -2.02
C ARG A 9 0.70 -14.34 -3.32
N ASN A 10 0.56 -13.34 -4.20
CA ASN A 10 0.25 -13.44 -5.65
C ASN A 10 -1.19 -13.01 -6.06
N PRO A 11 -1.39 -11.77 -6.53
CA PRO A 11 -2.72 -11.26 -6.90
C PRO A 11 -3.28 -11.83 -8.22
N GLU A 12 -2.45 -12.28 -9.17
CA GLU A 12 -2.94 -12.74 -10.49
C GLU A 12 -3.74 -14.05 -10.44
N ARG A 13 -3.35 -15.01 -9.59
CA ARG A 13 -4.12 -16.25 -9.36
C ARG A 13 -5.33 -16.05 -8.45
N ASN A 14 -5.43 -14.92 -7.76
CA ASN A 14 -6.45 -14.68 -6.74
C ASN A 14 -7.65 -13.86 -7.23
N HIS A 15 -7.57 -13.12 -8.36
CA HIS A 15 -8.71 -12.30 -8.85
C HIS A 15 -10.02 -13.10 -8.95
N LYS A 16 -9.97 -14.33 -9.47
CA LYS A 16 -11.14 -15.23 -9.63
C LYS A 16 -11.62 -15.81 -8.29
N LYS A 17 -10.74 -15.92 -7.29
CA LYS A 17 -11.05 -16.45 -5.96
C LYS A 17 -11.64 -15.40 -5.03
N ILE A 18 -11.22 -14.13 -5.18
CA ILE A 18 -11.72 -12.99 -4.38
C ILE A 18 -13.22 -12.79 -4.61
N ARG A 19 -13.67 -12.86 -5.87
CA ARG A 19 -15.11 -12.78 -6.24
C ARG A 19 -16.04 -13.77 -5.52
N LYS A 20 -15.53 -14.90 -5.01
CA LYS A 20 -16.34 -15.92 -4.34
C LYS A 20 -16.44 -15.75 -2.82
N LYS A 21 -15.66 -14.85 -2.20
CA LYS A 21 -15.70 -14.62 -0.76
C LYS A 21 -15.90 -13.14 -0.48
N LYS A 22 -17.10 -12.77 -0.02
CA LYS A 22 -17.47 -11.43 0.50
C LYS A 22 -16.63 -11.06 1.74
N GLY A 23 -15.32 -10.87 1.58
CA GLY A 23 -14.39 -10.61 2.67
C GLY A 23 -13.52 -9.39 2.40
N TYR A 24 -12.91 -8.87 3.46
CA TYR A 24 -11.90 -7.82 3.36
C TYR A 24 -10.58 -8.37 2.78
N PHE A 25 -9.92 -7.60 1.92
CA PHE A 25 -8.62 -7.91 1.37
C PHE A 25 -7.71 -6.67 1.37
N CYS A 26 -6.42 -6.89 1.59
CA CYS A 26 -5.34 -5.95 1.30
C CYS A 26 -4.26 -6.73 0.56
N LEU A 27 -4.00 -6.37 -0.70
CA LEU A 27 -3.15 -7.13 -1.61
C LEU A 27 -2.01 -6.28 -2.12
N GLN A 28 -0.79 -6.81 -2.01
CA GLN A 28 0.38 -6.18 -2.60
C GLN A 28 0.33 -6.30 -4.13
N VAL A 29 0.49 -5.18 -4.82
CA VAL A 29 0.64 -5.11 -6.28
C VAL A 29 2.03 -5.61 -6.66
N LYS A 30 2.08 -6.60 -7.57
CA LYS A 30 3.32 -7.26 -8.01
C LYS A 30 3.73 -6.80 -9.41
N GLY A 31 4.99 -7.01 -9.78
CA GLY A 31 5.57 -6.50 -11.03
C GLY A 31 4.98 -7.07 -12.32
N ASN A 32 4.26 -8.18 -12.24
CA ASN A 32 3.49 -8.74 -13.36
C ASN A 32 2.24 -7.89 -13.69
N GLN A 33 1.80 -7.01 -12.78
CA GLN A 33 0.74 -6.02 -12.98
C GLN A 33 1.34 -4.63 -13.23
N LYS A 34 2.14 -4.50 -14.28
CA LYS A 34 2.99 -3.31 -14.51
C LYS A 34 2.21 -2.00 -14.53
N ALA A 35 1.16 -1.90 -15.36
CA ALA A 35 0.35 -0.68 -15.47
C ALA A 35 -0.33 -0.29 -14.15
N LEU A 36 -0.87 -1.28 -13.42
CA LEU A 36 -1.50 -1.07 -12.11
C LEU A 36 -0.50 -0.51 -11.10
N LYS A 37 0.72 -1.03 -11.11
CA LYS A 37 1.80 -0.60 -10.22
C LYS A 37 2.23 0.83 -10.57
N GLU A 38 2.46 1.12 -11.84
CA GLU A 38 2.87 2.44 -12.33
C GLU A 38 1.85 3.52 -11.96
N ASP A 39 0.56 3.26 -12.15
CA ASP A 39 -0.50 4.20 -11.76
C ASP A 39 -0.47 4.55 -10.26
N ILE A 40 -0.30 3.56 -9.39
CA ILE A 40 -0.24 3.79 -7.94
C ILE A 40 1.08 4.45 -7.55
N GLU A 41 2.19 4.04 -8.17
CA GLU A 41 3.52 4.61 -7.94
C GLU A 41 3.58 6.10 -8.28
N ASP A 42 3.08 6.49 -9.46
CA ASP A 42 3.01 7.88 -9.89
C ASP A 42 2.16 8.73 -8.95
N TYR A 43 1.02 8.19 -8.50
CA TYR A 43 0.14 8.88 -7.57
C TYR A 43 0.81 9.17 -6.23
N PHE A 44 1.55 8.21 -5.65
CA PHE A 44 2.28 8.40 -4.40
C PHE A 44 3.65 9.08 -4.57
N ALA A 45 4.15 9.24 -5.80
CA ALA A 45 5.39 9.97 -6.06
C ALA A 45 5.23 11.47 -5.76
N ASP A 46 4.03 12.02 -6.01
CA ASP A 46 3.68 13.40 -5.72
C ASP A 46 3.89 13.74 -4.23
N LYS A 47 4.79 14.70 -3.97
CA LYS A 47 5.11 15.17 -2.62
C LYS A 47 3.99 16.01 -2.00
N GLY A 48 3.29 16.80 -2.82
CA GLY A 48 2.12 17.58 -2.40
C GLY A 48 0.98 16.66 -1.97
N PHE A 49 0.72 15.60 -2.74
CA PHE A 49 -0.27 14.59 -2.37
C PHE A 49 0.07 13.88 -1.07
N ARG A 50 1.32 13.42 -0.90
CA ARG A 50 1.77 12.83 0.38
C ARG A 50 1.65 13.81 1.56
N LYS A 51 1.87 15.11 1.33
CA LYS A 51 1.68 16.14 2.37
C LYS A 51 0.20 16.33 2.72
N LYS A 52 -0.70 16.30 1.73
CA LYS A 52 -2.16 16.29 1.93
C LYS A 52 -2.58 15.12 2.81
N LEU A 53 -2.17 13.90 2.47
CA LEU A 53 -2.49 12.70 3.27
C LEU A 53 -1.99 12.78 4.71
N LYS A 54 -0.80 13.36 4.94
CA LYS A 54 -0.29 13.63 6.29
C LYS A 54 -1.21 14.58 7.06
N GLY A 55 -1.69 15.64 6.43
CA GLY A 55 -2.63 16.60 7.02
C GLY A 55 -3.99 16.00 7.35
N GLU A 56 -4.47 15.08 6.53
CA GLU A 56 -5.73 14.33 6.72
C GLU A 56 -5.58 13.18 7.73
N GLY A 57 -4.37 12.97 8.24
CA GLY A 57 -4.05 11.87 9.14
C GLY A 57 -4.00 10.51 8.44
N MET A 58 -4.10 10.43 7.10
CA MET A 58 -4.04 9.24 6.24
C MET A 58 -2.59 8.73 6.03
N TYR A 59 -1.82 8.75 7.11
CA TYR A 59 -0.40 8.45 7.13
C TYR A 59 0.03 7.90 8.49
N SER A 60 0.99 6.98 8.49
CA SER A 60 1.71 6.58 9.71
C SER A 60 3.22 6.48 9.47
N ARG A 61 4.00 6.71 10.52
CA ARG A 61 5.46 6.60 10.50
C ARG A 61 5.95 5.91 11.75
N LYS A 62 6.86 4.96 11.58
CA LYS A 62 7.57 4.31 12.67
C LYS A 62 9.05 4.25 12.36
N THR A 63 9.88 4.60 13.34
CA THR A 63 11.33 4.47 13.25
C THR A 63 11.81 3.48 14.31
N GLU A 64 12.59 2.48 13.90
CA GLU A 64 13.14 1.45 14.76
C GLU A 64 14.66 1.35 14.56
N LYS A 65 15.40 1.35 15.67
CA LYS A 65 16.83 1.07 15.66
C LYS A 65 17.04 -0.44 15.74
N GLN A 66 17.76 -0.97 14.75
CA GLN A 66 18.23 -2.35 14.68
C GLN A 66 19.75 -2.37 14.98
N ARG A 67 20.36 -3.56 15.02
CA ARG A 67 21.80 -3.72 15.27
C ARG A 67 22.64 -3.09 14.15
N GLY A 68 22.97 -1.80 14.28
CA GLY A 68 23.78 -1.04 13.31
C GLY A 68 22.98 -0.38 12.18
N ARG A 69 21.67 -0.56 12.15
CA ARG A 69 20.78 -0.04 11.10
C ARG A 69 19.62 0.75 11.68
N LEU A 70 19.24 1.84 11.05
CA LEU A 70 18.02 2.58 11.35
C LEU A 70 16.98 2.29 10.28
N GLU A 71 15.79 1.84 10.68
CA GLU A 71 14.68 1.60 9.77
C GLU A 71 13.57 2.60 10.02
N THR A 72 13.17 3.34 8.99
CA THR A 72 11.98 4.19 8.99
C THR A 72 10.95 3.58 8.05
N ARG A 73 9.77 3.25 8.55
CA ARG A 73 8.63 2.79 7.78
C ARG A 73 7.58 3.88 7.73
N GLU A 74 7.22 4.29 6.53
CA GLU A 74 6.11 5.21 6.26
C GLU A 74 5.00 4.47 5.52
N TYR A 75 3.76 4.69 5.94
CA TYR A 75 2.57 4.15 5.30
C TYR A 75 1.65 5.28 4.89
N TYR A 76 1.11 5.19 3.69
CA TYR A 76 0.15 6.13 3.12
C TYR A 76 -1.06 5.36 2.62
N TYR A 77 -2.24 5.94 2.78
CA TYR A 77 -3.50 5.33 2.37
C TYR A 77 -4.45 6.38 1.80
N THR A 78 -5.31 5.99 0.87
CA THR A 78 -6.34 6.87 0.32
C THR A 78 -7.49 6.07 -0.29
N GLU A 79 -8.70 6.59 -0.14
CA GLU A 79 -9.93 6.12 -0.77
C GLU A 79 -10.29 6.96 -2.02
N GLU A 80 -9.52 8.02 -2.32
CA GLU A 80 -9.70 8.87 -3.50
C GLU A 80 -9.17 8.16 -4.76
N ILE A 81 -9.89 7.14 -5.21
CA ILE A 81 -9.45 6.20 -6.25
C ILE A 81 -10.33 6.20 -7.51
N GLU A 82 -11.25 7.15 -7.67
CA GLU A 82 -12.14 7.19 -8.84
C GLU A 82 -11.38 7.23 -10.16
N TRP A 83 -10.30 8.01 -10.22
CA TRP A 83 -9.41 8.10 -11.38
C TRP A 83 -8.76 6.75 -11.70
N PHE A 84 -8.37 6.01 -10.65
CA PHE A 84 -7.71 4.73 -10.74
C PHE A 84 -8.67 3.66 -11.26
N ILE A 85 -9.89 3.58 -10.72
CA ILE A 85 -10.92 2.62 -11.16
C ILE A 85 -11.36 2.88 -12.61
N LYS A 86 -11.42 4.14 -13.05
CA LYS A 86 -11.72 4.48 -14.45
C LYS A 86 -10.70 3.89 -15.43
N ARG A 87 -9.41 3.85 -15.05
CA ARG A 87 -8.31 3.29 -15.84
C ARG A 87 -8.16 1.77 -15.69
N ASN A 88 -8.48 1.24 -14.52
CA ASN A 88 -8.27 -0.15 -14.12
C ASN A 88 -9.62 -0.85 -13.84
N LYS A 89 -10.46 -0.95 -14.88
CA LYS A 89 -11.88 -1.36 -14.79
C LYS A 89 -12.12 -2.78 -14.27
N GLU A 90 -11.10 -3.62 -14.26
CA GLU A 90 -11.14 -4.97 -13.71
C GLU A 90 -11.06 -5.00 -12.17
N TRP A 91 -10.64 -3.89 -11.54
CA TRP A 91 -10.44 -3.76 -10.10
C TRP A 91 -11.62 -3.07 -9.38
N LYS A 92 -12.86 -3.28 -9.84
CA LYS A 92 -14.07 -2.59 -9.32
C LYS A 92 -14.36 -2.81 -7.83
N GLU A 93 -13.82 -3.87 -7.24
CA GLU A 93 -14.00 -4.18 -5.81
C GLU A 93 -12.99 -3.44 -4.92
N VAL A 94 -11.96 -2.82 -5.49
CA VAL A 94 -11.00 -1.98 -4.76
C VAL A 94 -11.69 -0.70 -4.31
N LYS A 95 -11.49 -0.34 -3.05
CA LYS A 95 -12.02 0.86 -2.40
C LYS A 95 -10.93 1.81 -1.91
N GLY A 96 -9.68 1.33 -1.82
CA GLY A 96 -8.54 2.18 -1.49
C GLY A 96 -7.22 1.61 -2.02
N ILE A 97 -6.23 2.49 -2.06
CA ILE A 97 -4.85 2.17 -2.42
C ILE A 97 -3.90 2.64 -1.32
N GLY A 98 -2.74 1.99 -1.22
CA GLY A 98 -1.75 2.34 -0.23
C GLY A 98 -0.32 2.17 -0.71
N ALA A 99 0.59 2.86 -0.03
CA ALA A 99 2.02 2.76 -0.23
C ALA A 99 2.74 2.52 1.10
N SER A 100 3.72 1.62 1.09
CA SER A 100 4.70 1.45 2.16
C SER A 100 6.08 1.83 1.64
N ILE A 101 6.74 2.74 2.35
CA ILE A 101 8.10 3.20 2.06
C ILE A 101 8.97 2.81 3.25
N LEU A 102 9.88 1.86 3.04
CA LEU A 102 10.90 1.50 4.00
C LEU A 102 12.20 2.21 3.60
N THR A 103 12.67 3.11 4.45
CA THR A 103 14.01 3.68 4.36
C THR A 103 14.91 2.97 5.38
N THR A 104 16.01 2.39 4.92
CA THR A 104 17.05 1.83 5.79
C THR A 104 18.31 2.69 5.70
N GLU A 105 18.93 2.94 6.85
CA GLU A 105 20.20 3.67 6.95
C GLU A 105 21.21 2.83 7.74
N GLU A 106 22.33 2.49 7.10
CA GLU A 106 23.39 1.66 7.67
C GLU A 106 24.74 2.13 7.13
N ASN A 107 25.70 2.40 8.02
CA ASN A 107 27.04 2.90 7.67
C ASN A 107 27.00 4.15 6.76
N GLY A 108 26.07 5.07 7.02
CA GLY A 108 25.86 6.30 6.23
C GLY A 108 25.22 6.08 4.84
N LYS A 109 24.90 4.83 4.46
CA LYS A 109 24.21 4.52 3.21
C LYS A 109 22.72 4.41 3.45
N LYS A 110 21.94 5.11 2.62
CA LYS A 110 20.47 5.03 2.62
C LYS A 110 19.98 4.14 1.47
N GLN A 111 19.04 3.27 1.77
CA GLN A 111 18.30 2.50 0.77
C GLN A 111 16.81 2.68 0.98
N GLU A 112 16.04 2.66 -0.10
CA GLU A 112 14.59 2.79 -0.07
C GLU A 112 13.93 1.59 -0.77
N GLN A 113 12.92 1.03 -0.13
CA GLN A 113 12.07 -0.01 -0.71
C GLN A 113 10.61 0.47 -0.68
N LYS A 114 10.00 0.56 -1.86
CA LYS A 114 8.59 0.93 -2.02
C LYS A 114 7.74 -0.31 -2.32
N ARG A 115 6.57 -0.37 -1.70
CA ARG A 115 5.54 -1.40 -1.96
C ARG A 115 4.19 -0.74 -2.08
N TYR A 116 3.36 -1.24 -2.99
CA TYR A 116 2.04 -0.69 -3.30
C TYR A 116 0.95 -1.73 -3.07
N TYR A 117 -0.23 -1.26 -2.69
CA TYR A 117 -1.32 -2.10 -2.24
C TYR A 117 -2.66 -1.61 -2.80
N ILE A 118 -3.54 -2.57 -3.05
CA ILE A 118 -4.97 -2.36 -3.31
C ILE A 118 -5.77 -3.03 -2.20
N THR A 119 -6.88 -2.41 -1.78
CA THR A 119 -7.70 -2.91 -0.68
C THR A 119 -9.18 -2.57 -0.88
N ASN A 120 -10.07 -3.34 -0.28
CA ASN A 120 -11.50 -3.01 -0.17
C ASN A 120 -11.91 -2.61 1.26
N ILE A 121 -10.94 -2.51 2.18
CA ILE A 121 -11.13 -2.01 3.55
C ILE A 121 -11.30 -0.50 3.47
N THR A 122 -12.28 0.06 4.18
CA THR A 122 -12.55 1.50 4.27
C THR A 122 -12.62 1.93 5.73
N GLY A 123 -12.22 3.14 6.06
CA GLY A 123 -12.40 3.74 7.40
C GLY A 123 -11.58 3.16 8.56
N GLU A 124 -11.02 1.94 8.44
CA GLU A 124 -10.29 1.23 9.52
C GLU A 124 -8.78 1.08 9.28
N TRP A 125 -8.17 1.84 8.35
CA TRP A 125 -6.75 1.66 8.00
C TRP A 125 -5.76 1.98 9.14
N LYS A 126 -6.19 2.70 10.19
CA LYS A 126 -5.35 3.02 11.36
C LYS A 126 -4.97 1.80 12.20
N ASN A 127 -5.64 0.66 12.01
CA ASN A 127 -5.39 -0.59 12.74
C ASN A 127 -4.71 -1.68 11.88
N LEU A 128 -4.26 -1.35 10.66
CA LEU A 128 -3.54 -2.24 9.74
C LEU A 128 -2.02 -2.27 9.97
#